data_AF-A0AAV4XK84-F1
#
_entry.id   AF-A0AAV4XK84-F1
#
_cell.length_a   1.000
_cell.length_b   1.000
_cell.length_c   1.000
_cell.angle_alpha   90.00
_cell.angle_beta   90.00
_cell.angle_gamma   90.00
#
_symmetry.space_group_name_H-M   'P 1'
#
loop_
_entity.id
_entity.type
_entity.pdbx_description
1 polymer ?
#
loop_
_entity_poly.entity_id
_entity_poly.type
_entity_poly.pdbx_seq_one_letter_code
_entity_poly.pdbx_strand_id
1 'polypeptide(L)'
;MKCKEILSAAERKQEFQKFWELGSYEAQAIFLIARVDEQVTKKSAKQKKDKKDDSDEAEKVDSPDGRKCKRQFSRTYILKSKQVCRNMFVKTLGITSKRINTALVKMRSKSLIDHRGLSQGGKNKISDKRYDEVVDHIKKMPRYKCSHLQGKFDSEFLPPELSLSKMYDLYSKEVDQPVSERKIKNEALKKQQQMREKHQYPCPSPPNDQVVLQHHQYRPTNNFMPPPPINCNQSWLPPPNFQMPQHNRATLF
;
A
#
# COMPACT_ATOMS: atom_id res chain seq x y z
N MET A 1 -27.46 12.92 -24.14
CA MET A 1 -28.17 11.70 -23.71
C MET A 1 -28.17 11.60 -22.18
N LYS A 2 -29.35 11.48 -21.57
CA LYS A 2 -29.48 11.31 -20.11
C LYS A 2 -29.23 9.85 -19.74
N CYS A 3 -28.01 9.49 -19.34
CA CYS A 3 -27.67 8.09 -19.03
C CYS A 3 -28.53 7.45 -17.92
N LYS A 4 -29.18 8.25 -17.08
CA LYS A 4 -30.00 7.81 -15.94
C LYS A 4 -31.27 7.06 -16.35
N GLU A 5 -31.77 7.31 -17.55
CA GLU A 5 -33.03 6.74 -18.05
C GLU A 5 -32.83 5.39 -18.75
N ILE A 6 -31.58 5.00 -19.05
CA ILE A 6 -31.26 3.76 -19.79
C ILE A 6 -31.47 2.51 -18.92
N LEU A 7 -31.18 2.61 -17.62
CA LEU A 7 -31.27 1.51 -16.65
C LEU A 7 -32.10 1.91 -15.44
N SER A 8 -33.04 1.03 -15.07
CA SER A 8 -33.84 1.22 -13.86
C SER A 8 -32.98 1.06 -12.59
N ALA A 9 -33.48 1.55 -11.45
CA ALA A 9 -32.78 1.37 -10.17
C ALA A 9 -32.64 -0.11 -9.78
N ALA A 10 -33.66 -0.92 -10.04
CA ALA A 10 -33.64 -2.35 -9.79
C ALA A 10 -32.59 -3.08 -10.65
N GLU A 11 -32.49 -2.74 -11.95
CA GLU A 11 -31.47 -3.30 -12.85
C GLU A 11 -30.06 -2.96 -12.38
N ARG A 12 -29.84 -1.72 -11.92
CA ARG A 12 -28.55 -1.30 -11.38
C ARG A 12 -28.16 -2.08 -10.13
N LYS A 13 -29.12 -2.31 -9.21
CA LYS A 13 -28.89 -3.11 -8.01
C LYS A 13 -28.56 -4.57 -8.36
N GLN A 14 -29.23 -5.15 -9.36
CA GLN A 14 -28.94 -6.51 -9.84
C GLN A 14 -27.52 -6.63 -10.41
N GLU A 15 -27.11 -5.70 -11.28
CA GLU A 15 -25.75 -5.74 -11.86
C GLU A 15 -24.67 -5.48 -10.80
N PHE A 16 -24.93 -4.60 -9.83
CA PHE A 16 -24.07 -4.42 -8.67
C PHE A 16 -23.89 -5.73 -7.90
N GLN A 17 -25.01 -6.36 -7.54
CA GLN A 17 -25.00 -7.60 -6.76
C GLN A 17 -24.24 -8.71 -7.49
N LYS A 18 -24.55 -8.96 -8.77
CA LYS A 18 -23.84 -9.94 -9.60
C LYS A 18 -22.33 -9.71 -9.65
N PHE A 19 -21.90 -8.46 -9.72
CA PHE A 19 -20.48 -8.12 -9.77
C PHE A 19 -19.76 -8.41 -8.45
N TRP A 20 -20.38 -8.09 -7.32
CA TRP A 20 -19.78 -8.28 -5.99
C TRP A 20 -19.88 -9.71 -5.47
N GLU A 21 -20.91 -10.46 -5.87
CA GLU A 21 -21.07 -11.89 -5.59
C GLU A 21 -19.94 -12.75 -6.16
N LEU A 22 -19.23 -12.28 -7.19
CA LEU A 22 -18.07 -13.00 -7.74
C LEU A 22 -16.97 -13.26 -6.71
N GLY A 23 -16.84 -12.41 -5.68
CA GLY A 23 -15.90 -12.53 -4.56
C GLY A 23 -14.41 -12.39 -4.91
N SER A 24 -13.94 -12.97 -6.02
CA SER A 24 -12.55 -12.94 -6.47
C SER A 24 -12.24 -11.69 -7.29
N TYR A 25 -11.06 -11.10 -7.03
CA TYR A 25 -10.51 -9.99 -7.79
C TYR A 25 -10.42 -10.30 -9.29
N GLU A 26 -10.04 -11.53 -9.62
CA GLU A 26 -9.80 -11.99 -10.99
C GLU A 26 -11.12 -12.21 -11.73
N ALA A 27 -12.09 -12.84 -11.08
CA ALA A 27 -13.44 -12.99 -11.61
C ALA A 27 -14.08 -11.63 -11.91
N GLN A 28 -13.94 -10.66 -11.01
CA GLN A 28 -14.36 -9.29 -11.25
C GLN A 28 -13.64 -8.64 -12.43
N ALA A 29 -12.33 -8.88 -12.60
CA ALA A 29 -11.59 -8.34 -13.74
C ALA A 29 -12.08 -8.92 -15.07
N ILE A 30 -12.34 -10.23 -15.12
CA ILE A 30 -12.93 -10.92 -16.28
C ILE A 30 -14.30 -10.35 -16.59
N PHE A 31 -15.15 -10.14 -15.58
CA PHE A 31 -16.45 -9.51 -15.75
C PHE A 31 -16.34 -8.12 -16.40
N LEU A 32 -15.39 -7.29 -15.94
CA LEU A 32 -15.18 -5.96 -16.51
C LEU A 32 -14.69 -6.02 -17.95
N ILE A 33 -13.78 -6.95 -18.26
CA ILE A 33 -13.27 -7.16 -19.61
C ILE A 33 -14.41 -7.56 -20.55
N ALA A 34 -15.27 -8.49 -20.15
CA ALA A 34 -16.39 -8.96 -20.96
C ALA A 34 -17.47 -7.88 -21.20
N ARG A 35 -17.54 -6.86 -20.34
CA ARG A 35 -18.55 -5.78 -20.39
C ARG A 35 -18.04 -4.46 -20.96
N VAL A 36 -16.76 -4.39 -21.32
CA VAL A 36 -16.15 -3.20 -21.91
C VAL A 36 -15.52 -3.58 -23.25
N ASP A 37 -16.14 -3.11 -24.33
CA ASP A 37 -15.56 -3.23 -25.66
C ASP A 37 -14.56 -2.09 -25.90
N GLU A 38 -13.33 -2.45 -26.25
CA GLU A 38 -12.23 -1.51 -26.48
C GLU A 38 -11.79 -1.56 -27.94
N GLN A 39 -11.95 -0.43 -28.63
CA GLN A 39 -11.65 -0.27 -30.04
C GLN A 39 -10.45 0.66 -30.21
N VAL A 40 -9.48 0.29 -31.06
CA VAL A 40 -8.34 1.16 -31.37
C VAL A 40 -8.83 2.36 -32.18
N THR A 41 -8.53 3.57 -31.73
CA THR A 41 -8.87 4.77 -32.49
C THR A 41 -7.96 4.86 -33.70
N LYS A 42 -8.54 4.79 -34.90
CA LYS A 42 -7.81 5.08 -36.14
C LYS A 42 -7.25 6.50 -36.03
N LYS A 43 -5.93 6.65 -36.15
CA LYS A 43 -5.30 7.98 -36.23
C LYS A 43 -5.94 8.68 -37.42
N SER A 44 -6.71 9.75 -37.21
CA SER A 44 -7.08 10.58 -38.34
C SER A 44 -5.77 11.15 -38.89
N ALA A 45 -5.46 10.81 -40.14
CA ALA A 45 -4.41 11.47 -40.88
C ALA A 45 -4.85 12.93 -40.99
N LYS A 46 -4.44 13.77 -40.04
CA LYS A 46 -4.49 15.21 -40.26
C LYS A 46 -3.58 15.42 -41.47
N GLN A 47 -4.17 15.79 -42.60
CA GLN A 47 -3.46 16.41 -43.70
C GLN A 47 -2.47 17.39 -43.08
N LYS A 48 -1.17 17.21 -43.38
CA LYS A 48 -0.18 18.25 -43.14
C LYS A 48 -0.73 19.48 -43.86
N LYS A 49 -1.32 20.42 -43.14
CA LYS A 49 -1.33 21.79 -43.63
C LYS A 49 0.11 22.20 -43.53
N ASP A 50 0.76 22.27 -44.68
CA ASP A 50 2.09 22.82 -44.84
C ASP A 50 2.08 24.23 -44.28
N LYS A 51 2.43 24.37 -42.99
CA LYS A 51 2.97 25.62 -42.48
C LYS A 51 4.42 25.63 -42.92
N LYS A 52 4.60 26.02 -44.18
CA LYS A 52 5.77 26.78 -44.59
C LYS A 52 5.70 28.09 -43.81
N ASP A 53 6.71 28.37 -43.00
CA ASP A 53 7.53 29.56 -43.19
C ASP A 53 8.58 29.64 -42.09
N ASP A 54 9.72 30.14 -42.54
CA ASP A 54 11.05 30.15 -41.94
C ASP A 54 11.12 30.78 -40.55
N SER A 55 11.83 30.10 -39.64
CA SER A 55 12.75 30.76 -38.69
C SER A 55 13.59 29.72 -37.95
N ASP A 56 14.88 30.02 -37.92
CA ASP A 56 16.00 29.20 -37.50
C ASP A 56 16.03 28.82 -36.01
N GLU A 57 16.71 27.71 -35.74
CA GLU A 57 17.35 27.31 -34.49
C GLU A 57 16.55 27.54 -33.20
N ALA A 58 15.61 26.62 -32.93
CA ALA A 58 15.11 26.39 -31.57
C ALA A 58 15.69 25.08 -31.02
N GLU A 59 16.62 25.25 -30.08
CA GLU A 59 17.15 24.25 -29.15
C GLU A 59 16.06 23.29 -28.65
N LYS A 60 16.40 22.01 -28.51
CA LYS A 60 15.53 20.97 -27.93
C LYS A 60 15.29 21.24 -26.44
N VAL A 61 14.43 22.19 -26.14
CA VAL A 61 13.78 22.31 -24.85
C VAL A 61 12.63 21.31 -24.86
N ASP A 62 12.67 20.32 -23.97
CA ASP A 62 11.56 19.42 -23.64
C ASP A 62 10.28 20.24 -23.52
N SER A 63 9.46 20.22 -24.58
CA SER A 63 8.44 21.26 -24.72
C SER A 63 7.44 21.19 -23.55
N PRO A 64 7.25 22.30 -22.82
CA PRO A 64 6.21 22.46 -21.79
C PRO A 64 4.80 22.61 -22.41
N ASP A 65 4.68 22.42 -23.72
CA ASP A 65 3.48 22.64 -24.50
C ASP A 65 2.65 21.35 -24.64
N GLY A 66 1.87 21.06 -23.58
CA GLY A 66 0.42 20.87 -23.63
C GLY A 66 -0.24 19.91 -24.63
N ARG A 67 0.49 19.18 -25.47
CA ARG A 67 -0.07 18.24 -26.45
C ARG A 67 -0.53 16.99 -25.72
N LYS A 68 -1.77 17.06 -25.22
CA LYS A 68 -2.52 15.91 -24.69
C LYS A 68 -2.35 14.74 -25.67
N CYS A 69 -1.65 13.68 -25.22
CA CYS A 69 -1.54 12.45 -25.97
C CYS A 69 -2.92 12.05 -26.48
N LYS A 70 -3.06 11.94 -27.81
CA LYS A 70 -4.34 11.57 -28.43
C LYS A 70 -4.80 10.24 -27.81
N ARG A 71 -6.08 10.14 -27.46
CA ARG A 71 -6.65 8.88 -26.95
C ARG A 71 -6.38 7.78 -27.97
N GLN A 72 -5.66 6.74 -27.55
CA GLN A 72 -5.31 5.57 -28.36
C GLN A 72 -6.46 4.56 -28.49
N PHE A 73 -7.44 4.66 -27.58
CA PHE A 73 -8.55 3.72 -27.49
C PHE A 73 -9.87 4.46 -27.27
N SER A 74 -10.92 3.98 -27.94
CA SER A 74 -12.31 4.29 -27.65
C SER A 74 -12.93 3.12 -26.90
N ARG A 75 -13.88 3.39 -26.01
CA ARG A 75 -14.48 2.37 -25.15
C ARG A 75 -15.99 2.48 -25.10
N THR A 76 -16.62 1.33 -25.22
CA THR A 76 -18.06 1.15 -25.11
C THR A 76 -18.36 0.31 -23.88
N TYR A 77 -19.21 0.83 -23.00
CA TYR A 77 -19.57 0.16 -21.74
C TYR A 77 -20.96 -0.47 -21.87
N ILE A 78 -21.08 -1.74 -21.52
CA ILE A 78 -22.32 -2.51 -21.70
C ILE A 78 -22.78 -3.05 -20.35
N LEU A 79 -24.03 -2.79 -19.98
CA LEU A 79 -24.70 -3.37 -18.80
C LEU A 79 -26.04 -3.94 -19.22
N LYS A 80 -26.33 -5.20 -18.86
CA LYS A 80 -27.58 -5.88 -19.26
C LYS A 80 -27.90 -5.70 -20.76
N SER A 81 -26.87 -5.81 -21.61
CA SER A 81 -26.95 -5.62 -23.07
C SER A 81 -27.30 -4.21 -23.57
N LYS A 82 -27.33 -3.21 -22.69
CA LYS A 82 -27.53 -1.80 -23.04
C LYS A 82 -26.21 -1.04 -22.98
N GLN A 83 -25.96 -0.19 -23.98
CA GLN A 83 -24.80 0.70 -23.97
C GLN A 83 -25.03 1.84 -22.98
N VAL A 84 -24.06 2.07 -22.10
CA VAL A 84 -24.11 3.12 -21.08
C VAL A 84 -22.87 4.00 -21.15
N CYS A 85 -22.95 5.19 -20.58
CA CYS A 85 -21.77 6.03 -20.41
C CYS A 85 -20.89 5.53 -19.25
N ARG A 86 -19.59 5.85 -19.30
CA ARG A 86 -18.59 5.50 -18.27
C ARG A 86 -19.04 5.83 -16.85
N ASN A 87 -19.60 7.01 -16.64
CA ASN A 87 -20.01 7.47 -15.31
C ASN A 87 -21.14 6.62 -14.73
N MET A 88 -22.07 6.15 -15.57
CA MET A 88 -23.13 5.24 -15.12
C MET A 88 -22.53 3.89 -14.76
N PHE A 89 -21.68 3.33 -15.62
CA PHE A 89 -21.03 2.04 -15.40
C PHE A 89 -20.26 1.99 -14.07
N VAL A 90 -19.41 3.00 -13.84
CA VAL A 90 -18.58 3.14 -12.64
C VAL A 90 -19.42 3.29 -11.37
N LYS A 91 -20.48 4.13 -11.42
CA LYS A 91 -21.38 4.35 -10.28
C LYS A 91 -22.25 3.12 -9.98
N THR A 92 -22.78 2.46 -11.01
CA THR A 92 -23.61 1.26 -10.86
C THR A 92 -22.84 0.13 -10.20
N LEU A 93 -21.59 -0.11 -10.60
CA LEU A 93 -20.76 -1.17 -10.01
C LEU A 93 -20.06 -0.76 -8.71
N GLY A 94 -20.07 0.52 -8.34
CA GLY A 94 -19.38 1.03 -7.14
C GLY A 94 -17.85 0.93 -7.23
N ILE A 95 -17.28 1.05 -8.43
CA ILE A 95 -15.83 0.92 -8.66
C ILE A 95 -15.20 2.25 -9.08
N THR A 96 -13.88 2.29 -9.18
CA THR A 96 -13.17 3.42 -9.78
C THR A 96 -12.87 3.17 -11.26
N SER A 97 -12.70 4.24 -12.04
CA SER A 97 -12.27 4.07 -13.43
C SER A 97 -10.87 3.45 -13.57
N LYS A 98 -10.01 3.62 -12.56
CA LYS A 98 -8.68 2.99 -12.51
C LYS A 98 -8.82 1.47 -12.52
N ARG A 99 -9.83 0.92 -11.83
CA ARG A 99 -10.10 -0.53 -11.81
C ARG A 99 -10.32 -1.10 -13.21
N ILE A 100 -11.11 -0.40 -14.03
CA ILE A 100 -11.39 -0.79 -15.42
C ILE A 100 -10.13 -0.72 -16.27
N ASN A 101 -9.35 0.37 -16.14
CA ASN A 101 -8.09 0.53 -16.86
C ASN A 101 -7.12 -0.61 -16.55
N THR A 102 -6.97 -0.95 -15.27
CA THR A 102 -6.08 -2.03 -14.83
C THR A 102 -6.54 -3.38 -15.37
N ALA A 103 -7.83 -3.69 -15.37
CA ALA A 103 -8.36 -4.92 -15.96
C ALA A 103 -8.04 -5.01 -17.46
N LEU A 104 -8.27 -3.94 -18.22
CA LEU A 104 -7.97 -3.90 -19.66
C LEU A 104 -6.45 -3.98 -19.94
N VAL A 105 -5.61 -3.32 -19.13
CA VAL A 105 -4.15 -3.45 -19.27
C VAL A 105 -3.71 -4.89 -19.01
N LYS A 106 -4.24 -5.53 -17.95
CA LYS A 106 -3.96 -6.94 -17.62
C LYS A 106 -4.39 -7.90 -18.73
N MET A 107 -5.54 -7.64 -19.36
CA MET A 107 -6.00 -8.39 -20.54
C MET A 107 -4.99 -8.32 -21.67
N ARG A 108 -4.48 -7.12 -21.99
CA ARG A 108 -3.48 -6.94 -23.06
C ARG A 108 -2.15 -7.62 -22.72
N SER A 109 -1.76 -7.63 -21.45
CA SER A 109 -0.56 -8.34 -20.99
C SER A 109 -0.75 -9.85 -20.81
N LYS A 110 -1.93 -10.40 -21.13
CA LYS A 110 -2.29 -11.83 -21.01
C LYS A 110 -2.08 -12.44 -19.61
N SER A 111 -1.97 -11.60 -18.58
CA SER A 111 -1.82 -12.01 -17.18
C SER A 111 -2.86 -11.29 -16.34
N LEU A 112 -3.92 -12.03 -16.00
CA LEU A 112 -4.96 -11.55 -15.09
C LEU A 112 -4.56 -11.77 -13.63
N ILE A 113 -3.68 -12.74 -13.38
CA ILE A 113 -3.24 -13.17 -12.07
C ILE A 113 -2.60 -12.00 -11.32
N ASP A 114 -3.02 -11.83 -10.07
CA ASP A 114 -2.42 -10.84 -9.19
C ASP A 114 -1.20 -11.42 -8.47
N HIS A 115 0.00 -11.15 -8.99
CA HIS A 115 1.25 -11.63 -8.39
C HIS A 115 1.69 -10.84 -7.14
N ARG A 116 0.88 -9.89 -6.64
CA ARG A 116 1.20 -9.18 -5.40
C ARG A 116 1.33 -10.19 -4.25
N GLY A 117 2.45 -10.15 -3.55
CA GLY A 117 2.76 -11.08 -2.45
C GLY A 117 3.14 -12.51 -2.87
N LEU A 118 2.86 -12.93 -4.10
CA LEU A 118 3.17 -14.28 -4.60
C LEU A 118 4.60 -14.40 -5.13
N SER A 119 5.09 -13.40 -5.86
CA SER A 119 6.48 -13.39 -6.34
C SER A 119 7.42 -13.07 -5.18
N GLN A 120 8.29 -14.01 -4.81
CA GLN A 120 9.27 -13.92 -3.72
C GLN A 120 9.92 -12.52 -3.60
N GLY A 121 9.42 -11.66 -2.70
CA GLY A 121 10.04 -10.41 -2.21
C GLY A 121 10.52 -9.35 -3.23
N GLY A 122 10.29 -9.55 -4.53
CA GLY A 122 10.82 -8.70 -5.61
C GLY A 122 12.36 -8.61 -5.62
N LYS A 123 12.91 -7.62 -6.34
CA LYS A 123 14.36 -7.30 -6.39
C LYS A 123 15.00 -7.03 -5.02
N ASN A 124 14.16 -6.82 -3.99
CA ASN A 124 14.62 -6.52 -2.64
C ASN A 124 14.82 -7.78 -1.79
N LYS A 125 14.39 -8.97 -2.25
CA LYS A 125 14.65 -10.23 -1.55
C LYS A 125 16.16 -10.45 -1.42
N ILE A 126 16.60 -10.81 -0.22
CA ILE A 126 17.97 -11.24 0.06
C ILE A 126 18.05 -12.73 -0.27
N SER A 127 19.18 -13.20 -0.80
CA SER A 127 19.40 -14.64 -0.96
C SER A 127 19.37 -15.34 0.40
N ASP A 128 18.87 -16.57 0.45
CA ASP A 128 18.72 -17.30 1.72
C ASP A 128 20.09 -17.45 2.42
N LYS A 129 21.18 -17.64 1.66
CA LYS A 129 22.57 -17.62 2.18
C LYS A 129 22.93 -16.33 2.92
N ARG A 130 22.65 -15.17 2.31
CA ARG A 130 22.94 -13.86 2.95
C ARG A 130 22.00 -13.58 4.11
N TYR A 131 20.79 -14.14 4.08
CA TYR A 131 19.89 -14.07 5.23
C TYR A 131 20.50 -14.81 6.42
N ASP A 132 21.00 -16.03 6.20
CA ASP A 132 21.64 -16.84 7.25
C ASP A 132 22.90 -16.15 7.80
N GLU A 133 23.73 -15.55 6.94
CA GLU A 133 24.89 -14.74 7.37
C GLU A 133 24.50 -13.60 8.32
N VAL A 134 23.44 -12.86 7.99
CA VAL A 134 22.92 -11.77 8.85
C VAL A 134 22.39 -12.34 10.16
N VAL A 135 21.67 -13.46 10.11
CA VAL A 135 21.13 -14.11 11.30
C VAL A 135 22.25 -14.59 12.23
N ASP A 136 23.31 -15.17 11.68
CA ASP A 136 24.43 -15.68 12.44
C ASP A 136 25.26 -14.54 13.04
N HIS A 137 25.44 -13.43 12.32
CA HIS A 137 26.03 -12.22 12.88
C HIS A 137 25.26 -11.69 14.10
N ILE A 138 23.93 -11.65 14.01
CA ILE A 138 23.06 -11.24 15.13
C ILE A 138 23.14 -12.23 16.31
N LYS A 139 23.44 -13.51 16.07
CA LYS A 139 23.62 -14.50 17.15
C LYS A 139 24.96 -14.34 17.88
N LYS A 140 26.01 -13.84 17.22
CA LYS A 140 27.32 -13.59 17.85
C LYS A 140 27.28 -12.48 18.90
N MET A 141 26.29 -11.59 18.84
CA MET A 141 26.19 -10.45 19.73
C MET A 141 25.83 -10.88 21.16
N PRO A 142 26.42 -10.24 22.19
CA PRO A 142 26.11 -10.55 23.57
C PRO A 142 24.63 -10.28 23.85
N ARG A 143 24.01 -11.16 24.62
CA ARG A 143 22.64 -11.04 25.07
C ARG A 143 22.61 -11.16 26.58
N TYR A 144 21.65 -10.48 27.20
CA TYR A 144 21.45 -10.56 28.63
C TYR A 144 20.02 -10.92 28.96
N LYS A 145 19.84 -11.63 30.07
CA LYS A 145 18.53 -11.86 30.66
C LYS A 145 18.20 -10.66 31.54
N CYS A 146 17.02 -10.08 31.36
CA CYS A 146 16.57 -9.01 32.25
C CYS A 146 16.33 -9.61 33.65
N SER A 147 17.15 -9.21 34.64
CA SER A 147 17.05 -9.73 36.00
C SER A 147 15.66 -9.53 36.60
N HIS A 148 15.02 -8.40 36.31
CA HIS A 148 13.67 -8.06 36.80
C HIS A 148 12.55 -8.91 36.19
N LEU A 149 12.84 -9.69 35.14
CA LEU A 149 11.89 -10.60 34.48
C LEU A 149 12.23 -12.07 34.72
N GLN A 150 13.22 -12.36 35.58
CA GLN A 150 13.61 -13.72 35.93
C GLN A 150 12.42 -14.51 36.49
N GLY A 151 12.17 -15.69 35.90
CA GLY A 151 11.12 -16.62 36.30
C GLY A 151 9.80 -16.50 35.52
N LYS A 152 9.61 -15.46 34.69
CA LYS A 152 8.38 -15.32 33.88
C LYS A 152 8.58 -15.64 32.40
N PHE A 153 9.75 -15.35 31.83
CA PHE A 153 10.02 -15.55 30.41
C PHE A 153 11.49 -15.88 30.13
N ASP A 154 11.75 -16.77 29.15
CA ASP A 154 13.11 -17.10 28.65
C ASP A 154 13.60 -16.10 27.58
N SER A 155 13.07 -14.89 27.57
CA SER A 155 13.45 -13.86 26.59
C SER A 155 14.81 -13.25 26.92
N GLU A 156 15.69 -13.23 25.92
CA GLU A 156 16.99 -12.57 25.98
C GLU A 156 16.94 -11.22 25.24
N PHE A 157 17.66 -10.23 25.75
CA PHE A 157 17.68 -8.87 25.23
C PHE A 157 19.09 -8.47 24.76
N LEU A 158 19.14 -7.54 23.80
CA LEU A 158 20.39 -6.93 23.35
C LEU A 158 20.77 -5.78 24.30
N PRO A 159 22.07 -5.60 24.62
CA PRO A 159 22.56 -4.49 25.44
C PRO A 159 22.05 -3.13 24.98
N PRO A 160 21.72 -2.20 25.89
CA PRO A 160 21.17 -0.89 25.53
C PRO A 160 22.16 -0.06 24.70
N GLU A 161 23.47 -0.30 24.86
CA GLU A 161 24.52 0.37 24.10
C GLU A 161 24.59 -0.09 22.64
N LEU A 162 24.02 -1.25 22.32
CA LEU A 162 24.10 -1.90 21.02
C LEU A 162 22.90 -1.50 20.15
N SER A 163 22.99 -0.32 19.55
CA SER A 163 21.98 0.18 18.61
C SER A 163 22.01 -0.59 17.27
N LEU A 164 20.90 -0.55 16.52
CA LEU A 164 20.81 -1.16 15.19
C LEU A 164 21.93 -0.67 14.24
N SER A 165 22.31 0.60 14.33
CA SER A 165 23.38 1.16 13.50
C SER A 165 24.76 0.63 13.92
N LYS A 166 25.05 0.53 15.23
CA LYS A 166 26.31 -0.11 15.68
C LYS A 166 26.39 -1.58 15.28
N MET A 167 25.27 -2.31 15.36
CA MET A 167 25.21 -3.70 14.91
C MET A 167 25.54 -3.84 13.42
N TYR A 168 25.04 -2.89 12.61
CA TYR A 168 25.37 -2.81 11.19
C TYR A 168 26.84 -2.44 10.96
N ASP A 169 27.40 -1.50 11.71
CA ASP A 169 28.79 -1.10 11.60
C ASP A 169 29.76 -2.23 11.96
N LEU A 170 29.38 -3.12 12.88
CA LEU A 170 30.13 -4.34 13.17
C LEU A 170 30.01 -5.35 12.02
N TYR A 171 28.81 -5.52 11.46
CA TYR A 171 28.56 -6.41 10.33
C TYR A 171 29.33 -6.01 9.07
N SER A 172 29.34 -4.72 8.74
CA SER A 172 30.01 -4.18 7.56
C SER A 172 31.54 -4.27 7.64
N LYS A 173 32.11 -4.43 8.84
CA LYS A 173 33.54 -4.70 9.04
C LYS A 173 33.87 -6.19 8.87
N GLU A 174 32.95 -7.09 9.17
CA GLU A 174 33.15 -8.54 9.05
C GLU A 174 32.91 -9.05 7.62
N VAL A 175 32.06 -8.38 6.85
CA VAL A 175 31.61 -8.84 5.52
C VAL A 175 32.00 -7.83 4.44
N ASP A 176 32.74 -8.29 3.44
CA ASP A 176 33.26 -7.47 2.32
C ASP A 176 32.15 -6.83 1.46
N GLN A 177 30.97 -7.48 1.38
CA GLN A 177 29.80 -6.97 0.68
C GLN A 177 28.55 -6.98 1.56
N PRO A 178 28.39 -5.99 2.45
CA PRO A 178 27.27 -5.96 3.37
C PRO A 178 25.96 -5.68 2.63
N VAL A 179 24.88 -6.33 3.07
CA VAL A 179 23.51 -5.94 2.68
C VAL A 179 23.20 -4.51 3.17
N SER A 180 22.28 -3.79 2.55
CA SER A 180 22.00 -2.42 2.97
C SER A 180 21.45 -2.33 4.40
N GLU A 181 21.85 -1.30 5.14
CA GLU A 181 21.45 -1.06 6.54
C GLU A 181 19.93 -1.12 6.74
N ARG A 182 19.17 -0.56 5.78
CA ARG A 182 17.70 -0.60 5.80
C ARG A 182 17.13 -2.02 5.85
N LYS A 183 17.78 -2.99 5.18
CA LYS A 183 17.34 -4.39 5.18
C LYS A 183 17.59 -5.05 6.54
N ILE A 184 18.76 -4.82 7.14
CA ILE A 184 19.08 -5.35 8.47
C ILE A 184 18.15 -4.76 9.53
N LYS A 185 17.92 -3.44 9.50
CA LYS A 185 16.96 -2.76 10.39
C LYS A 185 15.56 -3.39 10.31
N ASN A 186 15.06 -3.63 9.10
CA ASN A 186 13.75 -4.24 8.90
C ASN A 186 13.67 -5.68 9.44
N GLU A 187 14.71 -6.50 9.24
CA GLU A 187 14.73 -7.88 9.75
C GLU A 187 14.86 -7.95 11.28
N ALA A 188 15.71 -7.10 11.86
CA ALA A 188 15.82 -6.98 13.32
C ALA A 188 14.49 -6.55 13.95
N LEU A 189 13.78 -5.60 13.32
CA LEU A 189 12.47 -5.13 13.80
C LEU A 189 11.38 -6.22 13.69
N LYS A 190 11.36 -6.99 12.60
CA LYS A 190 10.45 -8.14 12.45
C LYS A 190 10.67 -9.19 13.53
N LYS A 191 11.93 -9.54 13.84
CA LYS A 191 12.23 -10.48 14.93
C LYS A 191 11.80 -9.94 16.29
N GLN A 192 11.99 -8.64 16.53
CA GLN A 192 11.51 -7.99 17.75
C GLN A 192 9.97 -8.03 17.86
N GLN A 193 9.25 -7.82 16.75
CA GLN A 193 7.79 -7.93 16.70
C GLN A 193 7.31 -9.37 16.92
N GLN A 194 7.94 -10.37 16.28
CA GLN A 194 7.61 -11.79 16.49
C GLN A 194 7.84 -12.22 17.95
N MET A 195 8.91 -11.73 18.59
CA MET A 195 9.16 -11.97 20.02
C MET A 195 8.03 -11.37 20.88
N ARG A 196 7.57 -10.16 20.56
CA ARG A 196 6.45 -9.47 21.24
C ARG A 196 5.10 -10.15 21.01
N GLU A 197 4.81 -10.66 19.82
CA GLU A 197 3.55 -11.35 19.53
C GLU A 197 3.47 -12.71 20.25
N LYS A 198 4.60 -13.40 20.38
CA LYS A 198 4.67 -14.65 21.17
C LYS A 198 4.56 -14.41 22.68
N HIS A 199 4.89 -13.20 23.15
CA HIS A 199 4.87 -12.83 24.56
C HIS A 199 3.90 -11.68 24.74
N GLN A 200 2.62 -12.01 24.94
CA GLN A 200 1.52 -11.05 24.98
C GLN A 200 1.52 -10.13 26.21
N TYR A 201 2.65 -9.56 26.65
CA TYR A 201 2.67 -8.49 27.64
C TYR A 201 3.86 -7.55 27.40
N PRO A 202 3.66 -6.21 27.38
CA PRO A 202 4.76 -5.28 27.34
C PRO A 202 5.57 -5.40 28.64
N CYS A 203 6.90 -5.31 28.55
CA CYS A 203 7.70 -5.02 29.73
C CYS A 203 7.08 -3.79 30.41
N PRO A 204 6.81 -3.83 31.73
CA PRO A 204 6.42 -2.63 32.43
C PRO A 204 7.52 -1.59 32.23
N SER A 205 7.13 -0.40 31.77
CA SER A 205 7.97 0.79 31.86
C SER A 205 8.53 0.85 33.29
N PRO A 206 9.80 1.24 33.49
CA PRO A 206 10.28 1.48 34.85
C PRO A 206 9.30 2.45 35.55
N PRO A 207 8.88 2.17 36.79
CA PRO A 207 8.05 3.10 37.54
C PRO A 207 8.76 4.44 37.61
N ASN A 208 8.00 5.51 37.39
CA ASN A 208 8.47 6.88 37.22
C ASN A 208 9.05 7.51 38.52
N ASP A 209 9.50 6.68 39.47
CA ASP A 209 9.92 7.07 40.83
C ASP A 209 11.44 6.98 41.02
N GLN A 210 12.23 7.23 39.97
CA GLN A 210 13.57 7.77 40.14
C GLN A 210 13.59 9.22 39.67
N VAL A 211 13.08 10.06 40.56
CA VAL A 211 13.37 11.49 40.59
C VAL A 211 14.89 11.64 40.73
N VAL A 212 15.49 11.95 39.60
CA VAL A 212 16.64 12.83 39.40
C VAL A 212 17.02 13.60 40.67
N LEU A 213 18.14 13.20 41.28
CA LEU A 213 18.89 14.06 42.19
C LEU A 213 19.36 15.30 41.42
N GLN A 214 18.69 16.41 41.75
CA GLN A 214 19.07 17.81 41.65
C GLN A 214 20.38 18.14 40.93
N HIS A 215 20.27 18.92 39.86
CA HIS A 215 21.03 20.16 39.76
C HIS A 215 20.14 21.24 39.12
N HIS A 216 19.55 22.07 39.99
CA HIS A 216 19.24 23.44 39.64
C HIS A 216 20.52 24.13 39.17
N GLN A 217 20.51 24.77 38.00
CA GLN A 217 20.77 26.20 37.86
C GLN A 217 20.28 26.69 36.47
N TYR A 218 19.22 27.49 36.56
CA TYR A 218 18.68 28.50 35.65
C TYR A 218 19.50 28.91 34.40
N ARG A 219 18.81 28.95 33.24
CA ARG A 219 18.83 30.12 32.34
C ARG A 219 17.44 30.33 31.69
N PRO A 220 16.97 31.58 31.53
CA PRO A 220 15.57 31.89 31.27
C PRO A 220 15.20 32.06 29.79
N THR A 221 13.92 31.81 29.55
CA THR A 221 12.99 32.44 28.59
C THR A 221 13.30 32.37 27.10
N ASN A 222 12.53 31.54 26.40
CA ASN A 222 11.91 31.96 25.14
C ASN A 222 10.44 31.54 25.13
N ASN A 223 9.59 32.54 24.90
CA ASN A 223 8.15 32.43 24.79
C ASN A 223 7.76 31.45 23.68
N PHE A 224 7.19 30.31 24.05
CA PHE A 224 6.41 29.48 23.14
C PHE A 224 5.08 29.19 23.81
N MET A 225 4.04 29.91 23.36
CA MET A 225 2.66 29.62 23.76
C MET A 225 2.31 28.20 23.27
N PRO A 226 1.87 27.29 24.15
CA PRO A 226 1.34 26.02 23.72
C PRO A 226 0.00 26.23 22.98
N PRO A 227 -0.29 25.43 21.94
CA PRO A 227 -1.58 25.49 21.27
C PRO A 227 -2.72 25.07 22.22
N PRO A 228 -3.95 25.59 22.00
CA PRO A 228 -5.08 25.26 22.83
C PRO A 228 -5.43 23.76 22.75
N PRO A 229 -5.98 23.20 23.84
CA PRO A 229 -6.32 21.79 23.91
C PRO A 229 -7.39 21.42 22.86
N ILE A 230 -7.10 20.39 22.08
CA ILE A 230 -8.04 19.75 21.17
C ILE A 230 -9.11 19.05 22.02
N ASN A 231 -10.36 19.47 21.87
CA ASN A 231 -11.52 18.90 22.55
C ASN A 231 -11.87 17.53 21.93
N CYS A 232 -11.50 16.45 22.62
CA CYS A 232 -11.69 15.06 22.18
C CYS A 232 -13.12 14.50 22.42
N ASN A 233 -14.15 15.33 22.57
CA ASN A 233 -15.53 14.87 22.79
C ASN A 233 -16.41 14.72 21.52
N GLN A 234 -15.82 14.53 20.33
CA GLN A 234 -16.59 14.05 19.17
C GLN A 234 -16.39 12.55 18.99
N SER A 235 -17.31 11.81 19.62
CA SER A 235 -17.52 10.39 19.46
C SER A 235 -17.88 10.06 18.00
N TRP A 236 -16.96 9.39 17.31
CA TRP A 236 -17.30 8.65 16.08
C TRP A 236 -18.01 7.35 16.47
N LEU A 237 -19.27 7.45 16.89
CA LEU A 237 -20.15 6.29 16.96
C LEU A 237 -20.78 6.08 15.58
N PRO A 238 -20.72 4.86 15.02
CA PRO A 238 -21.48 4.54 13.82
C PRO A 238 -22.99 4.63 14.11
N PRO A 239 -23.82 4.95 13.11
CA PRO A 239 -25.27 5.03 13.28
C PRO A 239 -25.85 3.68 13.75
N PRO A 240 -26.89 3.68 14.60
CA PRO A 240 -27.42 2.48 15.29
C PRO A 240 -28.08 1.41 14.39
N ASN A 241 -27.91 1.47 13.06
CA ASN A 241 -28.55 0.54 12.10
C ASN A 241 -27.58 -0.07 11.07
N PHE A 242 -26.26 -0.08 11.33
CA PHE A 242 -25.32 -0.78 10.45
C PHE A 242 -25.21 -2.26 10.83
N GLN A 243 -26.08 -3.09 10.26
CA GLN A 243 -26.03 -4.54 10.41
C GLN A 243 -25.04 -5.12 9.39
N MET A 244 -23.88 -5.60 9.85
CA MET A 244 -22.93 -6.31 8.98
C MET A 244 -23.56 -7.61 8.48
N PRO A 245 -23.38 -7.98 7.19
CA PRO A 245 -23.82 -9.26 6.69
C PRO A 245 -23.11 -10.40 7.44
N GLN A 246 -23.88 -11.24 8.10
CA GLN A 246 -23.41 -12.50 8.67
C GLN A 246 -22.97 -13.42 7.52
N HIS A 247 -21.69 -13.76 7.47
CA HIS A 247 -21.19 -14.77 6.56
C HIS A 247 -21.69 -16.15 7.01
N ASN A 248 -22.67 -16.69 6.29
CA ASN A 248 -23.02 -18.11 6.42
C ASN A 248 -21.83 -18.95 5.96
N ARG A 249 -21.21 -19.68 6.89
CA ARG A 249 -20.28 -20.78 6.57
C ARG A 249 -21.07 -21.82 5.78
N ALA A 250 -20.74 -21.96 4.50
CA ALA A 250 -21.21 -23.07 3.70
C ALA A 250 -20.65 -24.37 4.29
N THR A 251 -21.55 -25.23 4.76
CA THR A 251 -21.31 -26.65 4.97
C THR A 251 -21.09 -27.29 3.60
N LEU A 252 -19.88 -27.81 3.38
CA LEU A 252 -19.58 -28.70 2.27
C LEU A 252 -20.19 -30.07 2.59
N PHE A 253 -21.03 -30.57 1.70
CA PHE A 253 -21.34 -31.99 1.53
C PHE A 253 -20.62 -32.47 0.27
#